data_AF-A0A948UXL6-F1
#
_entry.id   AF-A0A948UXL6-F1
#
_cell.length_a   1.000
_cell.length_b   1.000
_cell.length_c   1.000
_cell.angle_alpha   90.00
_cell.angle_beta   90.00
_cell.angle_gamma   90.00
#
_symmetry.space_group_name_H-M   'P 1'
#
loop_
_entity.id
_entity.type
_entity.pdbx_description
1 polymer ?
#
loop_
_entity_poly.entity_id
_entity_poly.type
_entity_poly.pdbx_seq_one_letter_code
_entity_poly.pdbx_strand_id
1 'polypeptide(L)'
;MRLGTVITLAGLLALAAVGAAAQQAPTPAVAAAETDVQALRRLAAEAVAAAGADDPTTAANRLAEADTRIPNHPRLILMRARVAAGAGQPDEAMTQLNRYAGAGLVMDLSGDLALSALTGHPDFDALAAAIEANRAPIGAGRLTTVAELPGAVLVESAVRDPARGRWLLSQVRGRTIVALDDAGEITPFLTPDCGIGGVLGLVMDARNNVLWAATSPLPPATHGLAADAPRPANALLKIDAATGYVLARYPAPEGERSLGDVAVAPDGTVYVADSTGGDVFRLPPGGEALEVLVPTGTLGSPQGIAVTPDGSALIVADYSSGLWRVDRATGAATRLPQPAIDSLIGVDGLTTDGRFLYGFQNGVAPQRVLRFELDGGWTRIDSVEVLAANLPQIDEPTTGLVHEGELVFVSRSQWSDFDGEGALTTSEPAPALISRLRLD
;
A
#
# COMPACT_ATOMS: atom_id res chain seq x y z
N MET A 1 -35.61 63.28 -1.00
CA MET A 1 -36.16 63.59 0.34
C MET A 1 -35.34 62.77 1.34
N ARG A 2 -34.37 63.34 2.09
CA ARG A 2 -34.50 63.90 3.46
C ARG A 2 -35.44 63.04 4.34
N LEU A 3 -35.10 62.53 5.52
CA LEU A 3 -34.19 62.97 6.60
C LEU A 3 -33.61 61.74 7.36
N GLY A 4 -32.47 61.92 8.03
CA GLY A 4 -31.99 61.01 9.08
C GLY A 4 -32.58 61.31 10.45
N THR A 5 -32.25 60.49 11.45
CA THR A 5 -32.25 60.86 12.88
C THR A 5 -31.27 59.94 13.64
N VAL A 6 -30.35 60.58 14.36
CA VAL A 6 -29.44 60.03 15.37
C VAL A 6 -30.10 60.19 16.73
N ILE A 7 -30.12 59.17 17.60
CA ILE A 7 -30.18 59.34 19.07
C ILE A 7 -29.30 58.28 19.77
N THR A 8 -28.62 58.79 20.79
CA THR A 8 -27.47 58.32 21.58
C THR A 8 -27.77 57.36 22.75
N LEU A 9 -26.68 56.74 23.22
CA LEU A 9 -26.42 55.91 24.42
C LEU A 9 -27.18 56.21 25.73
N ALA A 10 -27.49 55.13 26.47
CA ALA A 10 -27.25 54.89 27.90
C ALA A 10 -27.56 53.39 28.16
N GLY A 11 -26.82 52.54 28.86
CA GLY A 11 -25.85 52.71 29.93
C GLY A 11 -26.33 51.86 31.12
N LEU A 12 -25.73 50.70 31.35
CA LEU A 12 -25.80 49.98 32.64
C LEU A 12 -24.55 49.13 32.81
N LEU A 13 -23.60 49.69 33.58
CA LEU A 13 -22.49 48.98 34.19
C LEU A 13 -23.01 48.10 35.34
N ALA A 14 -22.57 46.85 35.38
CA ALA A 14 -22.43 46.10 36.61
C ALA A 14 -20.99 45.58 36.69
N LEU A 15 -20.23 46.09 37.67
CA LEU A 15 -18.93 45.55 38.07
C LEU A 15 -19.16 44.23 38.81
N ALA A 16 -18.47 43.17 38.37
CA ALA A 16 -18.03 42.10 39.25
C ALA A 16 -16.58 41.78 38.89
N ALA A 17 -15.67 42.08 39.80
CA ALA A 17 -14.29 41.61 39.76
C ALA A 17 -14.25 40.14 40.20
N VAL A 18 -13.38 39.34 39.58
CA VAL A 18 -12.41 38.40 40.20
C VAL A 18 -11.88 37.45 39.12
N GLY A 19 -10.55 37.28 39.11
CA GLY A 19 -9.87 36.16 38.48
C GLY A 19 -8.94 36.52 37.34
N ALA A 20 -7.80 37.14 37.64
CA ALA A 20 -6.65 37.08 36.74
C ALA A 20 -6.13 35.63 36.72
N ALA A 21 -6.77 34.76 35.94
CA ALA A 21 -6.13 33.55 35.48
C ALA A 21 -5.05 34.01 34.49
N ALA A 22 -3.79 33.80 34.85
CA ALA A 22 -2.70 33.91 33.89
C ALA A 22 -3.04 32.99 32.71
N GLN A 23 -3.44 33.57 31.58
CA GLN A 23 -3.43 32.86 30.31
C GLN A 23 -1.98 32.43 30.10
N GLN A 24 -1.71 31.14 30.34
CA GLN A 24 -0.50 30.52 29.84
C GLN A 24 -0.50 30.80 28.34
N ALA A 25 0.50 31.57 27.90
CA ALA A 25 0.78 31.72 26.48
C ALA A 25 0.82 30.30 25.90
N PRO A 26 0.17 30.04 24.74
CA PRO A 26 0.25 28.74 24.12
C PRO A 26 1.72 28.38 24.00
N THR A 27 2.10 27.26 24.60
CA THR A 27 3.43 26.68 24.45
C THR A 27 3.73 26.67 22.95
N PRO A 28 4.85 27.23 22.48
CA PRO A 28 5.17 27.17 21.07
C PRO A 28 5.11 25.68 20.69
N ALA A 29 4.25 25.34 19.73
CA ALA A 29 4.15 23.99 19.22
C ALA A 29 5.58 23.60 18.82
N VAL A 30 6.18 22.66 19.56
CA VAL A 30 7.44 22.06 19.16
C VAL A 30 7.16 21.52 17.77
N ALA A 31 7.82 22.05 16.75
CA ALA A 31 7.68 21.54 15.39
C ALA A 31 7.87 20.03 15.48
N ALA A 32 6.87 19.25 15.04
CA ALA A 32 6.94 17.81 15.10
C ALA A 32 8.23 17.36 14.41
N ALA A 33 8.97 16.45 15.04
CA ALA A 33 10.19 15.93 14.44
C ALA A 33 9.87 15.33 13.06
N GLU A 34 10.74 15.59 12.09
CA GLU A 34 10.59 15.06 10.72
C GLU A 34 10.50 13.53 10.75
N THR A 35 9.47 12.99 10.10
CA THR A 35 9.26 11.54 10.01
C THR A 35 10.28 10.88 9.07
N ASP A 36 10.44 9.57 9.18
CA ASP A 36 11.36 8.83 8.29
C ASP A 36 10.98 8.94 6.81
N VAL A 37 9.67 8.96 6.51
CA VAL A 37 9.16 9.12 5.14
C VAL A 37 9.44 10.52 4.59
N GLN A 38 9.22 11.56 5.40
CA GLN A 38 9.52 12.94 5.03
C GLN A 38 11.03 13.12 4.78
N ALA A 39 11.86 12.62 5.69
CA ALA A 39 13.31 12.66 5.56
C ALA A 39 13.78 11.90 4.31
N LEU A 40 13.27 10.69 4.06
CA LEU A 40 13.59 9.92 2.86
C LEU A 40 13.29 10.71 1.58
N ARG A 41 12.08 11.28 1.46
CA ARG A 41 11.66 12.05 0.27
C ARG A 41 12.56 13.26 0.04
N ARG A 42 12.81 14.03 1.10
CA ARG A 42 13.66 15.21 1.05
C ARG A 42 15.11 14.86 0.69
N LEU A 43 15.72 13.91 1.41
CA LEU A 43 17.12 13.51 1.19
C LEU A 43 17.33 12.90 -0.20
N ALA A 44 16.38 12.11 -0.70
CA ALA A 44 16.44 11.59 -2.06
C ALA A 44 16.36 12.72 -3.11
N ALA A 45 15.50 13.71 -2.91
CA ALA A 45 15.40 14.87 -3.81
C ALA A 45 16.67 15.72 -3.80
N GLU A 46 17.24 15.98 -2.62
CA GLU A 46 18.52 16.68 -2.46
C GLU A 46 19.66 15.91 -3.14
N ALA A 47 19.69 14.57 -3.03
CA ALA A 47 20.68 13.75 -3.69
C ALA A 47 20.59 13.83 -5.23
N VAL A 48 19.37 13.78 -5.78
CA VAL A 48 19.14 13.95 -7.23
C VAL A 48 19.59 15.33 -7.70
N ALA A 49 19.26 16.38 -6.95
CA ALA A 49 19.67 17.74 -7.27
C ALA A 49 21.20 17.90 -7.25
N ALA A 50 21.88 17.33 -6.23
CA ALA A 50 23.33 17.34 -6.14
C ALA A 50 24.00 16.56 -7.29
N ALA A 51 23.49 15.38 -7.63
CA ALA A 51 23.97 14.61 -8.77
C ALA A 51 23.81 15.37 -10.10
N GLY A 52 22.67 16.06 -10.29
CA GLY A 52 22.44 16.91 -11.47
C GLY A 52 23.33 18.15 -11.53
N ALA A 53 23.90 18.57 -10.41
CA ALA A 53 24.87 19.66 -10.30
C ALA A 53 26.34 19.18 -10.35
N ASP A 54 26.58 17.92 -10.69
CA ASP A 54 27.91 17.29 -10.70
C ASP A 54 28.62 17.34 -9.33
N ASP A 55 27.84 17.23 -8.24
CA ASP A 55 28.33 17.12 -6.87
C ASP A 55 28.06 15.71 -6.31
N PRO A 56 28.89 14.71 -6.68
CA PRO A 56 28.71 13.33 -6.24
C PRO A 56 28.93 13.15 -4.74
N THR A 57 29.70 14.03 -4.09
CA THR A 57 29.97 13.93 -2.65
C THR A 57 28.72 14.25 -1.84
N THR A 58 28.05 15.35 -2.16
CA THR A 58 26.77 15.70 -1.51
C THR A 58 25.70 14.66 -1.84
N ALA A 59 25.62 14.21 -3.10
CA ALA A 59 24.68 13.16 -3.49
C ALA A 59 24.87 11.87 -2.68
N ALA A 60 26.11 11.38 -2.56
CA ALA A 60 26.43 10.18 -1.79
C ALA A 60 26.07 10.34 -0.30
N ASN A 61 26.40 11.48 0.31
CA ASN A 61 26.09 11.75 1.71
C ASN A 61 24.57 11.76 1.97
N ARG A 62 23.79 12.39 1.09
CA ARG A 62 22.32 12.43 1.23
C ARG A 62 21.68 11.07 1.04
N LEU A 63 22.17 10.27 0.10
CA LEU A 63 21.69 8.89 -0.07
C LEU A 63 22.06 7.99 1.12
N ALA A 64 23.26 8.14 1.68
CA ALA A 64 23.66 7.41 2.87
C ALA A 64 22.77 7.77 4.06
N GLU A 65 22.48 9.06 4.27
CA GLU A 65 21.56 9.51 5.31
C GLU A 65 20.14 8.96 5.07
N ALA A 66 19.64 8.98 3.84
CA ALA A 66 18.34 8.43 3.50
C ALA A 66 18.23 6.93 3.80
N ASP A 67 19.27 6.15 3.51
CA ASP A 67 19.36 4.71 3.79
C ASP A 67 19.38 4.41 5.30
N THR A 68 19.84 5.35 6.15
CA THR A 68 19.69 5.20 7.61
C THR A 68 18.25 5.38 8.09
N ARG A 69 17.44 6.19 7.39
CA ARG A 69 16.04 6.44 7.74
C ARG A 69 15.18 5.25 7.34
N ILE A 70 15.29 4.82 6.08
CA ILE A 70 14.56 3.68 5.53
C ILE A 70 15.58 2.75 4.85
N PRO A 71 16.12 1.77 5.59
CA PRO A 71 17.13 0.85 5.06
C PRO A 71 16.52 -0.13 4.07
N ASN A 72 17.40 -0.72 3.26
CA ASN A 72 17.06 -1.77 2.29
C ASN A 72 16.06 -1.33 1.22
N HIS A 73 16.00 -0.04 0.94
CA HIS A 73 15.16 0.48 -0.13
C HIS A 73 15.85 0.22 -1.49
N PRO A 74 15.26 -0.59 -2.40
CA PRO A 74 15.94 -1.02 -3.63
C PRO A 74 16.37 0.16 -4.52
N ARG A 75 15.48 1.16 -4.68
CA ARG A 75 15.81 2.39 -5.41
C ARG A 75 17.00 3.15 -4.81
N LEU A 76 17.07 3.30 -3.48
CA LEU A 76 18.20 3.99 -2.85
C LEU A 76 19.51 3.22 -3.04
N ILE A 77 19.47 1.89 -2.90
CA ILE A 77 20.64 1.03 -3.12
C ILE A 77 21.18 1.23 -4.55
N LEU A 78 20.31 1.21 -5.56
CA LEU A 78 20.72 1.44 -6.95
C LEU A 78 21.22 2.87 -7.19
N MET A 79 20.58 3.87 -6.60
CA MET A 79 21.06 5.27 -6.69
C MET A 79 22.45 5.41 -6.07
N ARG A 80 22.70 4.80 -4.92
CA ARG A 80 24.02 4.80 -4.28
C ARG A 80 25.06 4.10 -5.15
N ALA A 81 24.72 2.96 -5.74
CA ALA A 81 25.61 2.24 -6.65
C ALA A 81 26.01 3.10 -7.86
N ARG A 82 25.04 3.77 -8.49
CA ARG A 82 25.27 4.63 -9.66
C ARG A 82 26.09 5.88 -9.32
N VAL A 83 25.80 6.53 -8.20
CA VAL A 83 26.58 7.69 -7.73
C VAL A 83 28.01 7.28 -7.41
N ALA A 84 28.22 6.17 -6.72
CA ALA A 84 29.55 5.66 -6.39
C ALA A 84 30.35 5.28 -7.66
N ALA A 85 29.73 4.59 -8.62
CA ALA A 85 30.37 4.25 -9.89
C ALA A 85 30.79 5.52 -10.67
N GLY A 86 29.90 6.51 -10.78
CA GLY A 86 30.21 7.80 -11.41
C GLY A 86 31.29 8.61 -10.69
N ALA A 87 31.40 8.46 -9.37
CA ALA A 87 32.44 9.10 -8.55
C ALA A 87 33.79 8.36 -8.55
N GLY A 88 33.94 7.28 -9.32
CA GLY A 88 35.16 6.48 -9.34
C GLY A 88 35.38 5.65 -8.07
N GLN A 89 34.30 5.26 -7.39
CA GLN A 89 34.29 4.43 -6.17
C GLN A 89 33.69 3.04 -6.47
N PRO A 90 34.40 2.17 -7.22
CA PRO A 90 33.84 0.90 -7.68
C PRO A 90 33.52 -0.06 -6.52
N ASP A 91 34.35 -0.11 -5.46
CA ASP A 91 34.12 -1.02 -4.33
C ASP A 91 32.83 -0.69 -3.55
N GLU A 92 32.52 0.60 -3.41
CA GLU A 92 31.26 1.04 -2.81
C GLU A 92 30.07 0.68 -3.71
N ALA A 93 30.19 0.88 -5.02
CA ALA A 93 29.16 0.49 -5.97
C ALA A 93 28.90 -1.03 -5.92
N MET A 94 29.95 -1.84 -5.91
CA MET A 94 29.88 -3.29 -5.76
C MET A 94 29.26 -3.70 -4.41
N THR A 95 29.55 -2.98 -3.32
CA THR A 95 28.93 -3.21 -2.01
C THR A 95 27.41 -3.02 -2.08
N GLN A 96 26.95 -1.95 -2.72
CA GLN A 96 25.51 -1.69 -2.88
C GLN A 96 24.85 -2.72 -3.80
N LEU A 97 25.47 -3.07 -4.93
CA LEU A 97 24.90 -4.07 -5.84
C LEU A 97 24.86 -5.47 -5.22
N ASN A 98 25.83 -5.84 -4.37
CA ASN A 98 25.77 -7.08 -3.60
C ASN A 98 24.63 -7.06 -2.57
N ARG A 99 24.32 -5.91 -1.94
CA ARG A 99 23.11 -5.77 -1.11
C ARG A 99 21.84 -5.97 -1.94
N TYR A 100 21.78 -5.40 -3.14
CA TYR A 100 20.63 -5.55 -4.06
C TYR A 100 20.45 -7.01 -4.48
N ALA A 101 21.53 -7.68 -4.90
CA ALA A 101 21.52 -9.10 -5.24
C ALA A 101 21.16 -9.98 -4.04
N GLY A 102 21.71 -9.68 -2.86
CA GLY A 102 21.42 -10.40 -1.61
C GLY A 102 19.96 -10.31 -1.16
N ALA A 103 19.27 -9.22 -1.51
CA ALA A 103 17.83 -9.06 -1.29
C ALA A 103 16.97 -9.90 -2.25
N GLY A 104 17.58 -10.72 -3.10
CA GLY A 104 16.90 -11.57 -4.07
C GLY A 104 16.36 -10.81 -5.29
N LEU A 105 16.90 -9.62 -5.59
CA LEU A 105 16.39 -8.75 -6.64
C LEU A 105 17.17 -8.88 -7.96
N VAL A 106 16.50 -8.55 -9.06
CA VAL A 106 17.05 -8.60 -10.41
C VAL A 106 17.14 -7.21 -11.03
N MET A 107 18.09 -7.03 -11.93
CA MET A 107 18.20 -5.86 -12.80
C MET A 107 18.97 -6.21 -14.08
N ASP A 108 18.81 -5.41 -15.13
CA ASP A 108 19.72 -5.46 -16.28
C ASP A 108 20.97 -4.62 -15.97
N LEU A 109 22.01 -5.28 -15.48
CA LEU A 109 23.31 -4.65 -15.23
C LEU A 109 23.95 -4.13 -16.52
N SER A 110 23.77 -4.84 -17.63
CA SER A 110 24.45 -4.53 -18.90
C SER A 110 23.87 -3.30 -19.60
N GLY A 111 22.56 -3.08 -19.45
CA GLY A 111 21.85 -1.90 -19.96
C GLY A 111 22.04 -0.64 -19.11
N ASP A 112 22.57 -0.74 -17.90
CA ASP A 112 22.77 0.40 -17.00
C ASP A 112 24.11 1.11 -17.31
N LEU A 113 24.05 2.14 -18.14
CA LEU A 113 25.24 2.91 -18.57
C LEU A 113 26.03 3.49 -17.39
N ALA A 114 25.37 3.86 -16.29
CA ALA A 114 26.05 4.41 -15.12
C ALA A 114 26.90 3.36 -14.37
N LEU A 115 26.61 2.07 -14.56
CA LEU A 115 27.33 0.96 -13.97
C LEU A 115 28.33 0.30 -14.92
N SER A 116 28.39 0.73 -16.19
CA SER A 116 29.27 0.16 -17.22
C SER A 116 30.76 0.13 -16.83
N ALA A 117 31.21 1.11 -16.03
CA ALA A 117 32.57 1.18 -15.52
C ALA A 117 32.95 0.02 -14.57
N LEU A 118 31.96 -0.69 -14.02
CA LEU A 118 32.18 -1.81 -13.09
C LEU A 118 32.55 -3.11 -13.79
N THR A 119 32.37 -3.22 -15.11
CA THR A 119 32.66 -4.44 -15.89
C THR A 119 34.11 -4.95 -15.75
N GLY A 120 35.06 -4.07 -15.44
CA GLY A 120 36.46 -4.44 -15.17
C GLY A 120 36.76 -4.82 -13.71
N HIS A 121 35.79 -4.74 -12.80
CA HIS A 121 35.99 -5.08 -11.39
C HIS A 121 36.10 -6.61 -11.22
N PRO A 122 37.04 -7.13 -10.39
CA PRO A 122 37.30 -8.56 -10.27
C PRO A 122 36.07 -9.38 -9.85
N ASP A 123 35.19 -8.80 -9.02
CA ASP A 123 33.98 -9.47 -8.52
C ASP A 123 32.73 -9.21 -9.39
N PHE A 124 32.84 -8.50 -10.52
CA PHE A 124 31.68 -8.13 -11.34
C PHE A 124 30.95 -9.35 -11.90
N ASP A 125 31.68 -10.33 -12.43
CA ASP A 125 31.08 -11.55 -12.98
C ASP A 125 30.33 -12.37 -11.92
N ALA A 126 30.86 -12.41 -10.69
CA ALA A 126 30.21 -13.08 -9.57
C ALA A 126 28.92 -12.38 -9.16
N LEU A 127 28.95 -11.04 -9.10
CA LEU A 127 27.75 -10.22 -8.85
C LEU A 127 26.69 -10.44 -9.96
N ALA A 128 27.10 -10.39 -11.23
CA ALA A 128 26.20 -10.59 -12.35
C ALA A 128 25.55 -11.98 -12.32
N ALA A 129 26.33 -13.02 -12.00
CA ALA A 129 25.82 -14.37 -11.81
C ALA A 129 24.82 -14.46 -10.63
N ALA A 130 25.08 -13.76 -9.53
CA ALA A 130 24.17 -13.71 -8.37
C ALA A 130 22.83 -13.03 -8.72
N ILE A 131 22.88 -11.89 -9.43
CA ILE A 131 21.67 -11.21 -9.91
C ILE A 131 20.90 -12.08 -10.89
N GLU A 132 21.56 -12.79 -11.80
CA GLU A 132 20.90 -13.68 -12.74
C GLU A 132 20.28 -14.90 -12.03
N ALA A 133 20.95 -15.45 -11.01
CA ALA A 133 20.43 -16.55 -10.20
C ALA A 133 19.10 -16.20 -9.51
N ASN A 134 18.88 -14.92 -9.16
CA ASN A 134 17.61 -14.45 -8.58
C ASN A 134 16.42 -14.53 -9.55
N ARG A 135 16.64 -14.80 -10.85
CA ARG A 135 15.58 -15.09 -11.82
C ARG A 135 15.06 -16.52 -11.73
N ALA A 136 15.65 -17.39 -10.91
CA ALA A 136 15.13 -18.75 -10.77
C ALA A 136 13.69 -18.72 -10.21
N PRO A 137 12.74 -19.45 -10.83
CA PRO A 137 11.37 -19.48 -10.34
C PRO A 137 11.30 -20.17 -8.98
N ILE A 138 10.56 -19.57 -8.04
CA ILE A 138 10.31 -20.12 -6.70
C ILE A 138 8.83 -20.48 -6.61
N GLY A 139 8.52 -21.66 -6.07
CA GLY A 139 7.14 -22.07 -5.78
C GLY A 139 6.33 -22.64 -6.95
N ALA A 140 6.94 -22.92 -8.11
CA ALA A 140 6.24 -23.39 -9.32
C ALA A 140 5.38 -24.66 -9.11
N GLY A 141 5.81 -25.59 -8.25
CA GLY A 141 5.04 -26.81 -7.92
C GLY A 141 3.97 -26.64 -6.83
N ARG A 142 3.80 -25.43 -6.30
CA ARG A 142 2.85 -25.10 -5.22
C ARG A 142 1.75 -24.14 -5.66
N LEU A 143 1.91 -23.45 -6.79
CA LEU A 143 0.95 -22.47 -7.29
C LEU A 143 0.03 -23.12 -8.35
N THR A 144 -1.28 -22.99 -8.18
CA THR A 144 -2.26 -23.41 -9.19
C THR A 144 -3.34 -22.36 -9.38
N THR A 145 -3.70 -22.08 -10.63
CA THR A 145 -4.81 -21.19 -10.98
C THR A 145 -6.13 -21.76 -10.47
N VAL A 146 -6.89 -20.94 -9.76
CA VAL A 146 -8.25 -21.23 -9.28
C VAL A 146 -9.28 -20.71 -10.28
N ALA A 147 -9.08 -19.50 -10.80
CA ALA A 147 -9.97 -18.89 -11.77
C ALA A 147 -9.24 -17.90 -12.68
N GLU A 148 -9.78 -17.77 -13.90
CA GLU A 148 -9.37 -16.77 -14.88
C GLU A 148 -10.55 -15.82 -15.13
N LEU A 149 -10.30 -14.52 -15.06
CA LEU A 149 -11.29 -13.50 -15.34
C LEU A 149 -10.96 -12.86 -16.69
N PRO A 150 -11.71 -13.19 -17.76
CA PRO A 150 -11.40 -12.73 -19.10
C PRO A 150 -11.70 -11.23 -19.28
N GLY A 151 -11.04 -10.63 -20.27
CA GLY A 151 -11.17 -9.21 -20.57
C GLY A 151 -10.36 -8.32 -19.63
N ALA A 152 -10.55 -7.02 -19.75
CA ALA A 152 -9.79 -6.02 -19.03
C ALA A 152 -10.54 -5.53 -17.79
N VAL A 153 -10.63 -6.39 -16.78
CA VAL A 153 -11.45 -6.16 -15.58
C VAL A 153 -10.69 -5.42 -14.48
N LEU A 154 -9.37 -5.60 -14.40
CA LEU A 154 -8.47 -5.17 -13.32
C LEU A 154 -8.98 -5.60 -11.95
N VAL A 155 -8.45 -6.71 -11.42
CA VAL A 155 -8.89 -7.31 -10.14
C VAL A 155 -7.92 -6.92 -9.03
N GLU A 156 -8.45 -6.43 -7.92
CA GLU A 156 -7.61 -5.96 -6.80
C GLU A 156 -7.66 -6.88 -5.58
N SER A 157 -8.83 -7.47 -5.30
CA SER A 157 -9.05 -8.23 -4.08
C SER A 157 -9.98 -9.41 -4.26
N ALA A 158 -9.73 -10.45 -3.47
CA ALA A 158 -10.51 -11.67 -3.40
C ALA A 158 -10.82 -12.01 -1.94
N VAL A 159 -12.09 -12.23 -1.61
CA VAL A 159 -12.53 -12.68 -0.27
C VAL A 159 -13.51 -13.84 -0.39
N ARG A 160 -13.58 -14.68 0.65
CA ARG A 160 -14.56 -15.78 0.72
C ARG A 160 -15.82 -15.31 1.45
N ASP A 161 -16.99 -15.61 0.88
CA ASP A 161 -18.29 -15.61 1.56
C ASP A 161 -18.61 -17.06 1.99
N PRO A 162 -18.28 -17.45 3.24
CA PRO A 162 -18.44 -18.83 3.68
C PRO A 162 -19.91 -19.22 3.84
N ALA A 163 -20.82 -18.27 4.07
CA ALA A 163 -22.24 -18.54 4.27
C ALA A 163 -22.92 -19.01 2.98
N ARG A 164 -22.38 -18.61 1.82
CA ARG A 164 -22.94 -18.91 0.49
C ARG A 164 -22.01 -19.73 -0.40
N GLY A 165 -20.83 -20.09 0.08
CA GLY A 165 -19.88 -20.92 -0.66
C GLY A 165 -19.41 -20.27 -1.97
N ARG A 166 -19.02 -19.00 -1.91
CA ARG A 166 -18.55 -18.25 -3.08
C ARG A 166 -17.37 -17.34 -2.77
N TRP A 167 -16.61 -17.00 -3.78
CA TRP A 167 -15.63 -15.93 -3.76
C TRP A 167 -16.26 -14.63 -4.23
N LEU A 168 -15.83 -13.51 -3.66
CA LEU A 168 -16.18 -12.17 -4.12
C LEU A 168 -14.89 -11.48 -4.56
N LEU A 169 -14.89 -10.99 -5.80
CA LEU A 169 -13.72 -10.43 -6.46
C LEU A 169 -14.01 -8.98 -6.84
N SER A 170 -13.18 -8.04 -6.41
CA SER A 170 -13.32 -6.63 -6.77
C SER A 170 -12.80 -6.37 -8.18
N GLN A 171 -13.39 -5.38 -8.85
CA GLN A 171 -12.92 -4.89 -10.14
C GLN A 171 -12.76 -3.38 -10.10
N VAL A 172 -11.54 -2.90 -10.36
CA VAL A 172 -11.21 -1.48 -10.40
C VAL A 172 -11.78 -0.85 -11.67
N ARG A 173 -11.48 -1.40 -12.84
CA ARG A 173 -11.98 -0.86 -14.11
C ARG A 173 -13.48 -1.03 -14.24
N GLY A 174 -14.00 -2.20 -13.87
CA GLY A 174 -15.43 -2.49 -13.89
C GLY A 174 -16.25 -1.71 -12.85
N ARG A 175 -15.61 -1.11 -11.84
CA ARG A 175 -16.26 -0.46 -10.69
C ARG A 175 -17.28 -1.36 -10.00
N THR A 176 -17.01 -2.67 -9.98
CA THR A 176 -17.98 -3.70 -9.60
C THR A 176 -17.34 -4.73 -8.68
N ILE A 177 -18.17 -5.63 -8.16
CA ILE A 177 -17.76 -6.85 -7.50
C ILE A 177 -18.48 -7.98 -8.22
N VAL A 178 -17.76 -9.05 -8.53
CA VAL A 178 -18.33 -10.28 -9.08
C VAL A 178 -18.26 -11.41 -8.07
N ALA A 179 -19.24 -12.30 -8.11
CA ALA A 179 -19.23 -13.55 -7.38
C ALA A 179 -18.69 -14.67 -8.27
N LEU A 180 -17.78 -15.46 -7.74
CA LEU A 180 -17.25 -16.68 -8.35
C LEU A 180 -17.66 -17.86 -7.48
N ASP A 181 -18.46 -18.78 -8.02
CA ASP A 181 -18.86 -19.99 -7.31
C ASP A 181 -17.81 -21.11 -7.40
N ASP A 182 -18.05 -22.20 -6.68
CA ASP A 182 -17.15 -23.36 -6.67
C ASP A 182 -17.15 -24.15 -8.01
N ALA A 183 -18.09 -23.87 -8.91
CA ALA A 183 -18.12 -24.43 -10.26
C ALA A 183 -17.33 -23.57 -11.28
N GLY A 184 -16.86 -22.40 -10.86
CA GLY A 184 -16.12 -21.46 -11.70
C GLY A 184 -17.01 -20.45 -12.44
N GLU A 185 -18.31 -20.39 -12.12
CA GLU A 185 -19.22 -19.42 -12.74
C GLU A 185 -19.04 -18.03 -12.12
N ILE A 186 -18.84 -17.04 -12.98
CA ILE A 186 -18.69 -15.63 -12.58
C ILE A 186 -20.02 -14.91 -12.83
N THR A 187 -20.61 -14.36 -11.78
CA THR A 187 -21.87 -13.61 -11.83
C THR A 187 -21.72 -12.22 -11.23
N PRO A 188 -22.47 -11.20 -11.71
CA PRO A 188 -22.46 -9.88 -11.07
C PRO A 188 -22.93 -9.96 -9.62
N PHE A 189 -22.24 -9.28 -8.71
CA PHE A 189 -22.63 -9.16 -7.30
C PHE A 189 -22.98 -7.72 -6.93
N LEU A 190 -22.12 -6.74 -7.25
CA LEU A 190 -22.38 -5.33 -7.05
C LEU A 190 -22.61 -4.62 -8.39
N THR A 191 -23.77 -4.03 -8.59
CA THR A 191 -24.03 -3.17 -9.76
C THR A 191 -23.64 -1.73 -9.45
N PRO A 192 -22.67 -1.12 -10.15
CA PRO A 192 -22.26 0.25 -9.87
C PRO A 192 -23.33 1.28 -10.24
N ASP A 193 -23.48 2.29 -9.38
CA ASP A 193 -24.05 3.58 -9.77
C ASP A 193 -22.94 4.57 -10.18
N CYS A 194 -23.30 5.83 -10.44
CA CYS A 194 -22.33 6.86 -10.85
C CYS A 194 -21.39 7.31 -9.72
N GLY A 195 -21.72 7.04 -8.45
CA GLY A 195 -20.93 7.45 -7.30
C GLY A 195 -19.84 6.45 -6.90
N ILE A 196 -19.95 5.20 -7.34
CA ILE A 196 -19.00 4.12 -7.00
C ILE A 196 -17.77 4.21 -7.92
N GLY A 197 -16.59 4.37 -7.30
CA GLY A 197 -15.29 4.31 -7.97
C GLY A 197 -14.85 2.89 -8.32
N GLY A 198 -13.59 2.75 -8.74
CA GLY A 198 -12.99 1.43 -8.85
C GLY A 198 -12.98 0.77 -7.48
N VAL A 199 -13.38 -0.50 -7.43
CA VAL A 199 -13.45 -1.25 -6.16
C VAL A 199 -12.10 -1.91 -5.92
N LEU A 200 -11.48 -1.60 -4.77
CA LEU A 200 -10.14 -2.09 -4.40
C LEU A 200 -10.24 -3.19 -3.33
N GLY A 201 -9.79 -2.91 -2.10
CA GLY A 201 -9.78 -3.86 -1.00
C GLY A 201 -11.18 -4.27 -0.58
N LEU A 202 -11.33 -5.56 -0.30
CA LEU A 202 -12.54 -6.19 0.21
C LEU A 202 -12.26 -6.84 1.56
N VAL A 203 -13.21 -6.80 2.48
CA VAL A 203 -13.15 -7.60 3.70
C VAL A 203 -14.55 -8.04 4.15
N MET A 204 -14.66 -9.33 4.48
CA MET A 204 -15.91 -9.94 4.92
C MET A 204 -16.05 -9.83 6.44
N ASP A 205 -17.09 -9.15 6.90
CA ASP A 205 -17.58 -9.23 8.27
C ASP A 205 -18.71 -10.28 8.35
N ALA A 206 -18.29 -11.54 8.43
CA ALA A 206 -19.20 -12.69 8.42
C ALA A 206 -20.16 -12.70 9.61
N ARG A 207 -19.79 -12.08 10.74
CA ARG A 207 -20.64 -12.02 11.95
C ARG A 207 -21.87 -11.15 11.73
N ASN A 208 -21.72 -10.10 10.92
CA ASN A 208 -22.79 -9.15 10.63
C ASN A 208 -23.39 -9.32 9.22
N ASN A 209 -22.95 -10.32 8.44
CA ASN A 209 -23.33 -10.51 7.03
C ASN A 209 -23.10 -9.25 6.18
N VAL A 210 -21.96 -8.60 6.40
CA VAL A 210 -21.56 -7.37 5.71
C VAL A 210 -20.26 -7.61 4.95
N LEU A 211 -20.22 -7.14 3.71
CA LEU A 211 -18.99 -6.94 2.96
C LEU A 211 -18.62 -5.45 3.03
N TRP A 212 -17.38 -5.18 3.41
CA TRP A 212 -16.81 -3.84 3.31
C TRP A 212 -15.93 -3.74 2.07
N ALA A 213 -15.99 -2.59 1.39
CA ALA A 213 -15.22 -2.35 0.19
C ALA A 213 -14.71 -0.90 0.15
N ALA A 214 -13.42 -0.71 -0.13
CA ALA A 214 -12.88 0.61 -0.44
C ALA A 214 -13.02 0.88 -1.93
N THR A 215 -13.29 2.15 -2.26
CA THR A 215 -13.44 2.59 -3.64
C THR A 215 -12.72 3.90 -3.89
N SER A 216 -12.12 4.02 -5.07
CA SER A 216 -11.39 5.22 -5.50
C SER A 216 -11.59 5.52 -6.99
N PRO A 217 -11.63 6.80 -7.39
CA PRO A 217 -11.80 7.21 -8.78
C PRO A 217 -10.47 7.14 -9.56
N LEU A 218 -9.79 5.99 -9.51
CA LEU A 218 -8.50 5.77 -10.16
C LEU A 218 -8.60 5.86 -11.70
N PRO A 219 -7.50 6.13 -12.42
CA PRO A 219 -7.54 6.30 -13.88
C PRO A 219 -8.23 5.14 -14.61
N PRO A 220 -7.92 3.85 -14.37
CA PRO A 220 -8.63 2.74 -15.04
C PRO A 220 -10.15 2.70 -14.78
N ALA A 221 -10.60 3.22 -13.64
CA ALA A 221 -12.02 3.27 -13.26
C ALA A 221 -12.76 4.46 -13.90
N THR A 222 -12.05 5.52 -14.25
CA THR A 222 -12.63 6.78 -14.76
C THR A 222 -12.34 7.02 -16.24
N HIS A 223 -11.43 6.24 -16.83
CA HIS A 223 -11.08 6.31 -18.23
C HIS A 223 -12.30 6.08 -19.13
N GLY A 224 -12.46 6.92 -20.15
CA GLY A 224 -13.59 6.85 -21.08
C GLY A 224 -14.94 7.31 -20.54
N LEU A 225 -15.03 7.74 -19.27
CA LEU A 225 -16.24 8.43 -18.79
C LEU A 225 -16.41 9.77 -19.50
N ALA A 226 -17.65 10.07 -19.89
CA ALA A 226 -17.99 11.36 -20.52
C ALA A 226 -17.59 12.52 -19.60
N ALA A 227 -17.13 13.63 -20.19
CA ALA A 227 -16.60 14.76 -19.43
C ALA A 227 -17.64 15.40 -18.49
N ASP A 228 -18.92 15.32 -18.84
CA ASP A 228 -20.07 15.83 -18.09
C ASP A 228 -20.72 14.78 -17.16
N ALA A 229 -20.24 13.54 -17.15
CA ALA A 229 -20.77 12.50 -16.27
C ALA A 229 -20.43 12.82 -14.80
N PRO A 230 -21.34 12.52 -13.85
CA PRO A 230 -21.00 12.54 -12.43
C PRO A 230 -19.77 11.67 -12.17
N ARG A 231 -18.81 12.21 -11.44
CA ARG A 231 -17.56 11.52 -11.13
C ARG A 231 -17.74 10.65 -9.88
N PRO A 232 -17.17 9.43 -9.88
CA PRO A 232 -17.09 8.66 -8.66
C PRO A 232 -16.20 9.37 -7.63
N ALA A 233 -16.38 9.02 -6.37
CA ALA A 233 -15.62 9.58 -5.25
C ALA A 233 -14.97 8.48 -4.41
N ASN A 234 -13.99 8.88 -3.59
CA ASN A 234 -13.39 8.01 -2.59
C ASN A 234 -14.42 7.68 -1.50
N ALA A 235 -14.67 6.39 -1.25
CA ALA A 235 -15.59 5.97 -0.21
C ALA A 235 -15.30 4.56 0.31
N LEU A 236 -15.56 4.34 1.59
CA LEU A 236 -15.78 3.02 2.17
C LEU A 236 -17.28 2.68 2.01
N LEU A 237 -17.56 1.53 1.40
CA LEU A 237 -18.89 1.00 1.21
C LEU A 237 -19.19 -0.07 2.26
N LYS A 238 -20.39 0.00 2.83
CA LYS A 238 -21.00 -1.09 3.59
C LYS A 238 -22.00 -1.80 2.68
N ILE A 239 -21.77 -3.07 2.39
CA ILE A 239 -22.56 -3.84 1.42
C ILE A 239 -23.21 -5.02 2.14
N ASP A 240 -24.48 -5.27 1.85
CA ASP A 240 -25.17 -6.48 2.28
C ASP A 240 -24.54 -7.69 1.57
N ALA A 241 -23.91 -8.60 2.34
CA ALA A 241 -23.16 -9.71 1.77
C ALA A 241 -24.05 -10.74 1.03
N ALA A 242 -25.38 -10.69 1.22
CA ALA A 242 -26.30 -11.58 0.53
C ALA A 242 -26.61 -11.08 -0.88
N THR A 243 -26.97 -9.80 -0.97
CA THR A 243 -27.62 -9.18 -2.12
C THR A 243 -26.71 -8.29 -2.94
N GLY A 244 -25.57 -7.87 -2.39
CA GLY A 244 -24.69 -6.88 -3.04
C GLY A 244 -25.22 -5.45 -2.96
N TYR A 245 -26.30 -5.21 -2.20
CA TYR A 245 -26.88 -3.89 -2.02
C TYR A 245 -26.00 -3.02 -1.12
N VAL A 246 -25.72 -1.78 -1.55
CA VAL A 246 -24.97 -0.81 -0.75
C VAL A 246 -25.87 -0.25 0.35
N LEU A 247 -25.60 -0.66 1.60
CA LEU A 247 -26.32 -0.24 2.80
C LEU A 247 -25.92 1.16 3.27
N ALA A 248 -24.64 1.51 3.14
CA ALA A 248 -24.11 2.81 3.54
C ALA A 248 -22.84 3.16 2.77
N ARG A 249 -22.56 4.46 2.69
CA ARG A 249 -21.35 5.03 2.07
C ARG A 249 -20.72 6.01 3.05
N TYR A 250 -19.42 5.86 3.26
CA TYR A 250 -18.62 6.72 4.13
C TYR A 250 -17.57 7.41 3.26
N PRO A 251 -17.78 8.68 2.88
CA PRO A 251 -16.80 9.42 2.09
C PRO A 251 -15.47 9.53 2.81
N ALA A 252 -14.37 9.50 2.04
CA ALA A 252 -13.06 9.85 2.58
C ALA A 252 -13.07 11.31 3.09
N PRO A 253 -12.36 11.62 4.19
CA PRO A 253 -12.08 13.01 4.58
C PRO A 253 -11.44 13.82 3.44
N GLU A 254 -11.61 15.14 3.47
CA GLU A 254 -11.11 16.04 2.41
C GLU A 254 -9.59 15.87 2.16
N GLY A 255 -9.18 16.11 0.90
CA GLY A 255 -7.81 15.97 0.41
C GLY A 255 -7.72 15.14 -0.86
N GLU A 256 -6.52 15.03 -1.42
CA GLU A 256 -6.23 14.03 -2.46
C GLU A 256 -6.11 12.66 -1.79
N ARG A 257 -7.05 11.76 -2.10
CA ARG A 257 -7.20 10.47 -1.44
C ARG A 257 -7.28 9.34 -2.45
N SER A 258 -6.81 8.17 -2.05
CA SER A 258 -7.03 6.89 -2.73
C SER A 258 -7.20 5.80 -1.67
N LEU A 259 -8.46 5.48 -1.34
CA LEU A 259 -8.77 4.40 -0.42
C LEU A 259 -8.47 3.04 -1.07
N GLY A 260 -7.51 2.31 -0.52
CA GLY A 260 -7.02 1.04 -1.05
C GLY A 260 -7.56 -0.17 -0.30
N ASP A 261 -6.81 -0.64 0.69
CA ASP A 261 -7.14 -1.85 1.44
C ASP A 261 -8.00 -1.58 2.68
N VAL A 262 -8.71 -2.62 3.13
CA VAL A 262 -9.72 -2.56 4.20
C VAL A 262 -9.55 -3.74 5.15
N ALA A 263 -9.59 -3.47 6.45
CA ALA A 263 -9.57 -4.51 7.47
C ALA A 263 -10.70 -4.31 8.50
N VAL A 264 -11.20 -5.41 9.08
CA VAL A 264 -12.18 -5.37 10.19
C VAL A 264 -11.56 -6.03 11.41
N ALA A 265 -11.55 -5.31 12.53
CA ALA A 265 -11.09 -5.85 13.80
C ALA A 265 -12.17 -6.64 14.54
N PRO A 266 -11.81 -7.47 15.54
CA PRO A 266 -12.77 -8.30 16.28
C PRO A 266 -13.89 -7.54 16.98
N ASP A 267 -13.67 -6.26 17.32
CA ASP A 267 -14.67 -5.38 17.94
C ASP A 267 -15.63 -4.71 16.92
N GLY A 268 -15.44 -4.98 15.62
CA GLY A 268 -16.24 -4.42 14.53
C GLY A 268 -15.75 -3.09 13.98
N THR A 269 -14.62 -2.56 14.47
CA THR A 269 -14.00 -1.36 13.89
C THR A 269 -13.45 -1.69 12.50
N VAL A 270 -13.78 -0.87 11.51
CA VAL A 270 -13.26 -0.98 10.14
C VAL A 270 -12.10 -0.03 9.97
N TYR A 271 -11.02 -0.45 9.32
CA TYR A 271 -9.86 0.35 8.99
C TYR A 271 -9.68 0.42 7.48
N VAL A 272 -9.24 1.57 6.97
CA VAL A 272 -9.02 1.79 5.54
C VAL A 272 -7.71 2.54 5.33
N ALA A 273 -6.87 2.05 4.42
CA ALA A 273 -5.64 2.71 4.01
C ALA A 273 -5.92 3.78 2.95
N ASP A 274 -5.25 4.93 3.05
CA ASP A 274 -5.22 5.94 1.99
C ASP A 274 -3.82 5.99 1.37
N SER A 275 -3.68 5.34 0.21
CA SER A 275 -2.39 5.15 -0.44
C SER A 275 -1.81 6.42 -1.07
N THR A 276 -2.62 7.47 -1.26
CA THR A 276 -2.18 8.78 -1.76
C THR A 276 -1.85 9.74 -0.62
N GLY A 277 -2.74 9.88 0.35
CA GLY A 277 -2.52 10.81 1.47
C GLY A 277 -1.54 10.29 2.53
N GLY A 278 -1.32 8.98 2.61
CA GLY A 278 -0.49 8.38 3.67
C GLY A 278 -1.23 8.23 5.00
N ASP A 279 -2.56 8.32 4.99
CA ASP A 279 -3.40 8.20 6.17
C ASP A 279 -3.87 6.75 6.37
N VAL A 280 -4.23 6.43 7.61
CA VAL A 280 -5.08 5.28 7.93
C VAL A 280 -6.31 5.82 8.64
N PHE A 281 -7.48 5.52 8.10
CA PHE A 281 -8.76 5.87 8.70
C PHE A 281 -9.34 4.70 9.49
N ARG A 282 -10.22 5.02 10.44
CA ARG A 282 -11.07 4.04 11.13
C ARG A 282 -12.53 4.46 11.12
N LEU A 283 -13.42 3.47 11.11
CA LEU A 283 -14.85 3.62 11.35
C LEU A 283 -15.20 2.79 12.59
N PRO A 284 -15.45 3.43 13.74
CA PRO A 284 -15.94 2.74 14.93
C PRO A 284 -17.26 2.01 14.67
N PRO A 285 -17.59 0.94 15.43
CA PRO A 285 -18.88 0.26 15.31
C PRO A 285 -20.04 1.24 15.51
N GLY A 286 -20.93 1.34 14.52
CA GLY A 286 -22.05 2.29 14.55
C GLY A 286 -21.66 3.75 14.29
N GLY A 287 -20.39 4.02 13.96
CA GLY A 287 -19.93 5.34 13.55
C GLY A 287 -20.59 5.81 12.26
N GLU A 288 -20.70 7.13 12.12
CA GLU A 288 -21.34 7.78 10.97
C GLU A 288 -20.32 8.33 9.95
N ALA A 289 -19.04 8.40 10.30
CA ALA A 289 -17.98 8.94 9.46
C ALA A 289 -16.61 8.29 9.74
N LEU A 290 -15.71 8.38 8.76
CA LEU A 290 -14.32 7.96 8.91
C LEU A 290 -13.55 8.95 9.80
N GLU A 291 -12.82 8.41 10.77
CA GLU A 291 -11.91 9.15 11.66
C GLU A 291 -10.46 8.89 11.25
N VAL A 292 -9.59 9.90 11.36
CA VAL A 292 -8.14 9.72 11.19
C VAL A 292 -7.59 8.92 12.37
N LEU A 293 -6.98 7.76 12.09
CA LEU A 293 -6.19 7.01 13.06
C LEU A 293 -4.71 7.40 12.94
N VAL A 294 -4.15 7.30 11.73
CA VAL A 294 -2.78 7.71 11.42
C VAL A 294 -2.84 8.88 10.45
N PRO A 295 -2.28 10.05 10.82
CA PRO A 295 -2.33 11.22 9.95
C PRO A 295 -1.26 11.20 8.85
N THR A 296 -1.55 11.90 7.75
CA THR A 296 -0.62 12.24 6.66
C THR A 296 0.79 12.57 7.18
N GLY A 297 1.80 12.03 6.50
CA GLY A 297 3.21 12.30 6.76
C GLY A 297 3.87 11.30 7.70
N THR A 298 3.10 10.50 8.44
CA THR A 298 3.64 9.36 9.21
C THR A 298 4.00 8.20 8.27
N LEU A 299 3.04 7.81 7.44
CA LEU A 299 3.20 6.82 6.37
C LEU A 299 3.28 7.55 5.02
N GLY A 300 3.76 6.86 4.00
CA GLY A 300 3.99 7.43 2.68
C GLY A 300 2.99 6.99 1.62
N SER A 301 2.65 5.70 1.61
CA SER A 301 1.68 5.06 0.72
C SER A 301 1.27 3.71 1.35
N PRO A 302 0.39 3.72 2.37
CA PRO A 302 -0.15 2.49 2.94
C PRO A 302 -1.02 1.78 1.91
N GLN A 303 -0.71 0.51 1.62
CA GLN A 303 -1.40 -0.30 0.60
C GLN A 303 -2.10 -1.51 1.21
N GLY A 304 -1.56 -2.12 2.27
CA GLY A 304 -2.13 -3.32 2.89
C GLY A 304 -2.31 -3.18 4.39
N ILE A 305 -3.36 -3.78 4.96
CA ILE A 305 -3.66 -3.76 6.39
C ILE A 305 -4.02 -5.16 6.89
N ALA A 306 -3.34 -5.62 7.95
CA ALA A 306 -3.74 -6.79 8.73
C ALA A 306 -3.94 -6.41 10.19
N VAL A 307 -4.92 -7.02 10.86
CA VAL A 307 -5.10 -6.87 12.31
C VAL A 307 -4.23 -7.90 13.02
N THR A 308 -3.52 -7.51 14.08
CA THR A 308 -2.70 -8.46 14.86
C THR A 308 -3.60 -9.51 15.54
N PRO A 309 -3.09 -10.72 15.83
CA PRO A 309 -3.92 -11.80 16.38
C PRO A 309 -4.56 -11.49 17.74
N ASP A 310 -3.89 -10.67 18.56
CA ASP A 310 -4.40 -10.18 19.84
C ASP A 310 -5.42 -9.02 19.68
N GLY A 311 -5.59 -8.52 18.46
CA GLY A 311 -6.42 -7.39 18.11
C GLY A 311 -5.93 -6.05 18.66
N SER A 312 -4.72 -5.92 19.18
CA SER A 312 -4.25 -4.64 19.79
C SER A 312 -3.73 -3.63 18.76
N ALA A 313 -3.25 -4.10 17.61
CA ALA A 313 -2.59 -3.29 16.61
C ALA A 313 -3.01 -3.67 15.18
N LEU A 314 -2.64 -2.81 14.23
CA LEU A 314 -2.60 -3.10 12.80
C LEU A 314 -1.15 -3.33 12.41
N ILE A 315 -0.91 -4.24 11.47
CA ILE A 315 0.28 -4.20 10.61
C ILE A 315 -0.14 -3.54 9.31
N VAL A 316 0.58 -2.49 8.93
CA VAL A 316 0.35 -1.73 7.70
C VAL A 316 1.55 -1.90 6.79
N ALA A 317 1.30 -2.36 5.56
CA ALA A 317 2.29 -2.34 4.50
C ALA A 317 2.31 -0.94 3.89
N ASP A 318 3.34 -0.17 4.23
CA ASP A 318 3.62 1.09 3.56
C ASP A 318 4.54 0.82 2.38
N TYR A 319 4.01 0.95 1.17
CA TYR A 319 4.70 0.62 -0.07
C TYR A 319 6.06 1.32 -0.20
N SER A 320 6.17 2.52 0.37
CA SER A 320 7.37 3.36 0.29
C SER A 320 8.35 3.20 1.44
N SER A 321 7.96 2.57 2.56
CA SER A 321 8.76 2.54 3.78
C SER A 321 8.73 1.22 4.57
N GLY A 322 8.09 0.17 4.06
CA GLY A 322 8.08 -1.17 4.63
C GLY A 322 6.89 -1.41 5.57
N LEU A 323 7.03 -2.36 6.50
CA LEU A 323 5.94 -2.74 7.40
C LEU A 323 5.96 -1.93 8.71
N TRP A 324 4.79 -1.45 9.11
CA TRP A 324 4.59 -0.66 10.33
C TRP A 324 3.58 -1.33 11.25
N ARG A 325 3.86 -1.34 12.56
CA ARG A 325 2.90 -1.65 13.59
C ARG A 325 2.21 -0.37 14.05
N VAL A 326 0.88 -0.32 14.00
CA VAL A 326 0.06 0.82 14.41
C VAL A 326 -0.83 0.42 15.58
N ASP A 327 -0.70 1.11 16.71
CA ASP A 327 -1.59 0.92 17.85
C ASP A 327 -3.02 1.39 17.50
N ARG A 328 -4.02 0.51 17.65
CA ARG A 328 -5.40 0.79 17.21
C ARG A 328 -6.11 1.86 18.04
N ALA A 329 -5.69 2.06 19.28
CA ALA A 329 -6.31 3.02 20.19
C ALA A 329 -5.78 4.43 19.95
N THR A 330 -4.46 4.55 19.81
CA THR A 330 -3.74 5.83 19.79
C THR A 330 -3.27 6.26 18.40
N GLY A 331 -3.19 5.35 17.44
CA GLY A 331 -2.61 5.62 16.12
C GLY A 331 -1.08 5.69 16.11
N ALA A 332 -0.42 5.39 17.24
CA ALA A 332 1.04 5.39 17.32
C ALA A 332 1.62 4.32 16.36
N ALA A 333 2.39 4.78 15.38
CA ALA A 333 3.01 3.95 14.36
C ALA A 333 4.49 3.72 14.66
N THR A 334 4.97 2.49 14.55
CA THR A 334 6.38 2.12 14.70
C THR A 334 6.76 1.17 13.58
N ARG A 335 7.83 1.47 12.83
CA ARG A 335 8.33 0.58 11.78
C ARG A 335 8.82 -0.72 12.41
N LEU A 336 8.44 -1.86 11.82
CA LEU A 336 8.89 -3.16 12.29
C LEU A 336 10.39 -3.32 11.99
N PRO A 337 11.22 -3.61 13.00
CA PRO A 337 12.58 -4.06 12.75
C PRO A 337 12.55 -5.39 11.98
N GLN A 338 13.49 -5.55 11.05
CA GLN A 338 13.56 -6.66 10.10
C GLN A 338 15.01 -7.13 9.93
N PRO A 339 15.27 -8.33 9.38
CA PRO A 339 16.61 -8.76 9.05
C PRO A 339 17.31 -7.83 8.06
N ALA A 340 18.64 -7.75 8.16
CA ALA A 340 19.40 -6.66 7.55
C ALA A 340 19.44 -6.64 6.01
N ILE A 341 19.08 -7.72 5.31
CA ILE A 341 19.18 -7.80 3.83
C ILE A 341 17.79 -7.76 3.17
N ASP A 342 16.72 -8.06 3.90
CA ASP A 342 15.39 -8.13 3.31
C ASP A 342 14.85 -6.73 2.99
N SER A 343 14.23 -6.60 1.80
CA SER A 343 13.48 -5.42 1.38
C SER A 343 11.99 -5.68 1.53
N LEU A 344 11.34 -4.90 2.38
CA LEU A 344 9.88 -4.85 2.54
C LEU A 344 9.23 -3.69 1.77
N ILE A 345 10.02 -2.93 1.01
CA ILE A 345 9.51 -1.89 0.10
C ILE A 345 8.70 -2.54 -1.01
N GLY A 346 7.58 -1.95 -1.39
CA GLY A 346 6.72 -2.46 -2.46
C GLY A 346 5.85 -3.64 -2.08
N VAL A 347 5.70 -3.95 -0.78
CA VAL A 347 4.66 -4.85 -0.30
C VAL A 347 3.33 -4.12 -0.43
N ASP A 348 2.38 -4.76 -1.10
CA ASP A 348 1.08 -4.25 -1.45
C ASP A 348 0.05 -4.76 -0.43
N GLY A 349 -0.53 -5.94 -0.65
CA GLY A 349 -1.48 -6.56 0.26
C GLY A 349 -0.84 -7.36 1.40
N LEU A 350 -1.60 -7.49 2.49
CA LEU A 350 -1.25 -8.27 3.67
C LEU A 350 -2.39 -9.24 4.05
N THR A 351 -2.03 -10.39 4.60
CA THR A 351 -3.00 -11.30 5.25
C THR A 351 -2.33 -12.16 6.33
N THR A 352 -3.10 -12.78 7.22
CA THR A 352 -2.57 -13.61 8.31
C THR A 352 -3.48 -14.79 8.63
N ASP A 353 -2.88 -15.90 9.05
CA ASP A 353 -3.57 -17.05 9.67
C ASP A 353 -3.55 -17.00 11.21
N GLY A 354 -3.07 -15.90 11.79
CA GLY A 354 -2.86 -15.72 13.23
C GLY A 354 -1.49 -16.19 13.72
N ARG A 355 -0.73 -16.93 12.91
CA ARG A 355 0.61 -17.42 13.23
C ARG A 355 1.69 -16.72 12.42
N PHE A 356 1.48 -16.60 11.12
CA PHE A 356 2.36 -15.92 10.19
C PHE A 356 1.64 -14.73 9.56
N LEU A 357 2.41 -13.74 9.15
CA LEU A 357 1.94 -12.71 8.23
C LEU A 357 2.39 -13.09 6.83
N TYR A 358 1.56 -12.82 5.84
CA TYR A 358 1.86 -13.02 4.44
C TYR A 358 1.75 -11.69 3.71
N GLY A 359 2.66 -11.47 2.75
CA GLY A 359 2.69 -10.26 1.96
C GLY A 359 2.78 -10.57 0.47
N PHE A 360 2.10 -9.76 -0.32
CA PHE A 360 2.18 -9.79 -1.78
C PHE A 360 2.99 -8.57 -2.21
N GLN A 361 4.10 -8.78 -2.90
CA GLN A 361 5.07 -7.74 -3.17
C GLN A 361 5.24 -7.57 -4.68
N ASN A 362 4.64 -6.51 -5.20
CA ASN A 362 4.69 -6.18 -6.62
C ASN A 362 5.66 -5.03 -6.95
N GLY A 363 6.11 -4.26 -5.96
CA GLY A 363 7.01 -3.11 -6.17
C GLY A 363 8.49 -3.44 -6.32
N VAL A 364 8.81 -4.72 -6.55
CA VAL A 364 10.19 -5.20 -6.75
C VAL A 364 10.21 -6.23 -7.88
N ALA A 365 11.40 -6.45 -8.45
CA ALA A 365 11.64 -7.48 -9.45
C ALA A 365 12.61 -8.55 -8.89
N PRO A 366 12.29 -9.85 -8.95
CA PRO A 366 10.98 -10.40 -9.34
C PRO A 366 9.92 -10.06 -8.29
N GLN A 367 8.65 -10.02 -8.70
CA GLN A 367 7.52 -9.90 -7.78
C GLN A 367 7.36 -11.19 -6.97
N ARG A 368 6.87 -11.07 -5.72
CA ARG A 368 7.00 -12.14 -4.72
C ARG A 368 5.75 -12.31 -3.87
N VAL A 369 5.55 -13.54 -3.40
CA VAL A 369 4.70 -13.86 -2.25
C VAL A 369 5.61 -14.20 -1.08
N LEU A 370 5.43 -13.52 0.04
CA LEU A 370 6.29 -13.58 1.22
C LEU A 370 5.56 -14.19 2.40
N ARG A 371 6.30 -14.92 3.24
CA ARG A 371 5.91 -15.30 4.59
C ARG A 371 6.83 -14.59 5.58
N PHE A 372 6.25 -13.97 6.59
CA PHE A 372 6.95 -13.33 7.70
C PHE A 372 6.69 -14.10 8.98
N GLU A 373 7.76 -14.48 9.66
CA GLU A 373 7.70 -14.92 11.05
C GLU A 373 7.96 -13.70 11.94
N LEU A 374 7.01 -13.40 12.82
CA LEU A 374 7.12 -12.30 13.77
C LEU A 374 7.33 -12.84 15.18
N ASP A 375 7.91 -12.01 16.04
CA ASP A 375 7.96 -12.30 17.47
C ASP A 375 6.54 -12.38 18.06
N GLY A 376 6.40 -12.96 19.25
CA GLY A 376 5.08 -13.19 19.86
C GLY A 376 4.24 -11.92 20.07
N GLY A 377 4.87 -10.74 20.16
CA GLY A 377 4.19 -9.46 20.29
C GLY A 377 3.88 -8.76 18.96
N TRP A 378 4.28 -9.34 17.82
CA TRP A 378 4.16 -8.72 16.49
C TRP A 378 4.83 -7.35 16.42
N THR A 379 5.97 -7.21 17.09
CA THR A 379 6.78 -5.98 17.19
C THR A 379 8.07 -6.03 16.37
N ARG A 380 8.48 -7.21 15.92
CA ARG A 380 9.66 -7.45 15.08
C ARG A 380 9.41 -8.61 14.12
N ILE A 381 10.02 -8.53 12.94
CA ILE A 381 10.10 -9.63 11.98
C ILE A 381 11.39 -10.40 12.27
N ASP A 382 11.26 -11.66 12.65
CA ASP A 382 12.37 -12.56 12.96
C ASP A 382 12.93 -13.21 11.69
N SER A 383 12.06 -13.54 10.71
CA SER A 383 12.48 -14.09 9.42
C SER A 383 11.53 -13.73 8.27
N VAL A 384 12.08 -13.71 7.04
CA VAL A 384 11.33 -13.54 5.79
C VAL A 384 11.63 -14.72 4.87
N GLU A 385 10.59 -15.32 4.32
CA GLU A 385 10.71 -16.38 3.31
C GLU A 385 9.96 -16.01 2.04
N VAL A 386 10.59 -16.25 0.89
CA VAL A 386 9.96 -16.13 -0.43
C VAL A 386 9.25 -17.45 -0.75
N LEU A 387 7.91 -17.44 -0.73
CA LEU A 387 7.09 -18.61 -1.02
C LEU A 387 6.92 -18.83 -2.53
N ALA A 388 6.78 -17.74 -3.29
CA ALA A 388 6.68 -17.78 -4.74
C ALA A 388 7.30 -16.52 -5.34
N ALA A 389 8.00 -16.67 -6.46
CA ALA A 389 8.59 -15.54 -7.19
C ALA A 389 8.89 -15.94 -8.64
N ASN A 390 8.85 -14.94 -9.53
CA ASN A 390 9.18 -15.09 -10.95
C ASN A 390 8.44 -16.24 -11.65
N LEU A 391 7.14 -16.39 -11.36
CA LEU A 391 6.27 -17.37 -12.01
C LEU A 391 5.42 -16.66 -13.07
N PRO A 392 5.11 -17.30 -14.21
CA PRO A 392 4.33 -16.66 -15.28
C PRO A 392 2.89 -16.31 -14.87
N GLN A 393 2.37 -16.92 -13.79
CA GLN A 393 1.05 -16.60 -13.23
C GLN A 393 1.07 -15.41 -12.26
N ILE A 394 2.26 -14.91 -11.91
CA ILE A 394 2.45 -13.77 -11.01
C ILE A 394 2.79 -12.55 -11.84
N ASP A 395 1.86 -11.60 -11.92
CA ASP A 395 2.07 -10.27 -12.48
C ASP A 395 1.19 -9.24 -11.78
N GLU A 396 1.82 -8.34 -11.03
CA GLU A 396 1.18 -7.39 -10.13
C GLU A 396 0.28 -8.10 -9.10
N PRO A 397 0.81 -9.01 -8.25
CA PRO A 397 0.01 -9.63 -7.19
C PRO A 397 -0.38 -8.58 -6.14
N THR A 398 -1.62 -8.61 -5.67
CA THR A 398 -2.19 -7.56 -4.79
C THR A 398 -2.63 -8.13 -3.44
N THR A 399 -3.86 -8.62 -3.30
CA THR A 399 -4.41 -9.07 -2.01
C THR A 399 -4.99 -10.48 -2.08
N GLY A 400 -5.19 -11.08 -0.90
CA GLY A 400 -5.73 -12.42 -0.75
C GLY A 400 -5.94 -12.79 0.72
N LEU A 401 -6.26 -14.07 0.96
CA LEU A 401 -6.45 -14.61 2.30
C LEU A 401 -5.90 -16.02 2.44
N VAL A 402 -5.72 -16.44 3.69
CA VAL A 402 -5.52 -17.84 4.01
C VAL A 402 -6.88 -18.53 4.03
N HIS A 403 -7.04 -19.55 3.20
CA HIS A 403 -8.24 -20.39 3.09
C HIS A 403 -7.83 -21.86 3.07
N GLU A 404 -8.36 -22.66 4.00
CA GLU A 404 -8.08 -24.09 4.11
C GLU A 404 -6.59 -24.46 4.20
N GLY A 405 -5.78 -23.59 4.82
CA GLY A 405 -4.34 -23.81 5.00
C GLY A 405 -3.49 -23.43 3.78
N GLU A 406 -4.07 -22.77 2.79
CA GLU A 406 -3.38 -22.26 1.60
C GLU A 406 -3.64 -20.77 1.42
N LEU A 407 -2.75 -20.07 0.70
CA LEU A 407 -3.02 -18.70 0.29
C LEU A 407 -3.85 -18.71 -0.99
N VAL A 408 -4.99 -18.04 -1.00
CA VAL A 408 -5.76 -17.75 -2.22
C VAL A 408 -5.73 -16.25 -2.45
N PHE A 409 -5.22 -15.82 -3.60
CA PHE A 409 -4.91 -14.42 -3.86
C PHE A 409 -5.01 -14.07 -5.34
N VAL A 410 -5.09 -12.76 -5.61
CA VAL A 410 -4.95 -12.22 -6.96
C VAL A 410 -3.48 -12.33 -7.36
N SER A 411 -3.15 -13.31 -8.20
CA SER A 411 -1.77 -13.50 -8.66
C SER A 411 -1.47 -12.67 -9.90
N ARG A 412 -2.49 -12.37 -10.70
CA ARG A 412 -2.42 -11.41 -11.80
C ARG A 412 -3.56 -10.40 -11.73
N SER A 413 -3.26 -9.16 -11.37
CA SER A 413 -4.28 -8.09 -11.22
C SER A 413 -4.61 -7.34 -12.51
N GLN A 414 -3.70 -7.34 -13.49
CA GLN A 414 -3.71 -6.54 -14.73
C GLN A 414 -3.29 -5.06 -14.57
N TRP A 415 -2.72 -4.61 -13.44
CA TRP A 415 -2.22 -3.23 -13.32
C TRP A 415 -1.24 -2.83 -14.44
N SER A 416 -0.37 -3.76 -14.84
CA SER A 416 0.61 -3.61 -15.92
C SER A 416 -0.01 -3.45 -17.33
N ASP A 417 -1.29 -3.76 -17.49
CA ASP A 417 -2.02 -3.65 -18.76
C ASP A 417 -2.60 -2.25 -19.01
N PHE A 418 -2.42 -1.31 -18.06
CA PHE A 418 -2.94 0.05 -18.13
C PHE A 418 -1.83 1.12 -18.07
N ASP A 419 -2.01 2.23 -18.79
CA ASP A 419 -1.16 3.41 -18.68
C ASP A 419 -1.59 4.33 -17.52
N GLY A 420 -0.85 5.43 -17.34
CA GLY A 420 -1.11 6.40 -16.26
C GLY A 420 -2.46 7.11 -16.37
N GLU A 421 -3.02 7.17 -17.59
CA GLU A 421 -4.33 7.73 -17.90
C GLU A 421 -5.46 6.68 -17.82
N GLY A 422 -5.12 5.42 -17.52
CA GLY A 422 -6.06 4.31 -17.38
C GLY A 422 -6.51 3.70 -18.71
N ALA A 423 -5.86 4.03 -19.82
CA ALA A 423 -6.08 3.37 -21.09
C ALA A 423 -5.35 2.03 -21.12
N LEU A 424 -5.84 1.10 -21.94
CA LEU A 424 -5.15 -0.17 -22.15
C LEU A 424 -3.88 0.02 -22.97
N THR A 425 -2.79 -0.62 -22.53
CA THR A 425 -1.53 -0.67 -23.30
C THR A 425 -1.60 -1.70 -24.43
N THR A 426 -2.49 -2.70 -24.30
CA THR A 426 -2.77 -3.72 -25.32
C THR A 426 -4.27 -3.91 -25.50
N SER A 427 -4.74 -4.13 -26.72
CA SER A 427 -6.19 -4.24 -27.00
C SER A 427 -6.85 -5.47 -26.36
N GLU A 428 -6.08 -6.54 -26.15
CA GLU A 428 -6.54 -7.81 -25.61
C GLU A 428 -5.58 -8.27 -24.51
N PRO A 429 -5.69 -7.72 -23.28
CA PRO A 429 -4.84 -8.13 -22.18
C PRO A 429 -5.12 -9.58 -21.78
N ALA A 430 -4.10 -10.26 -21.28
CA ALA A 430 -4.26 -11.60 -20.70
C ALA A 430 -5.21 -11.54 -19.47
N PRO A 431 -6.00 -12.60 -19.21
CA PRO A 431 -6.96 -12.63 -18.10
C PRO A 431 -6.34 -12.27 -16.75
N ALA A 432 -7.13 -11.68 -15.84
CA ALA A 432 -6.74 -11.63 -14.44
C ALA A 432 -6.80 -13.04 -13.84
N LEU A 433 -5.91 -13.33 -12.88
CA LEU A 433 -5.77 -14.67 -12.30
C LEU A 433 -5.98 -14.63 -10.79
N ILE A 434 -6.83 -15.54 -10.31
CA ILE A 434 -6.87 -15.94 -8.91
C ILE A 434 -6.13 -17.27 -8.80
N SER A 435 -5.16 -17.35 -7.90
CA SER A 435 -4.36 -18.57 -7.69
C SER A 435 -4.40 -19.01 -6.24
N ARG A 436 -4.21 -20.31 -6.01
CA ARG A 436 -3.90 -20.87 -4.70
C ARG A 436 -2.42 -21.24 -4.62
N LEU A 437 -1.80 -20.99 -3.47
CA LEU A 437 -0.43 -21.35 -3.16
C LEU A 437 -0.39 -22.20 -1.89
N ARG A 438 0.11 -23.43 -2.03
CA ARG A 438 0.36 -24.32 -0.89
C ARG A 438 1.45 -23.77 0.02
N LEU A 439 1.22 -23.87 1.34
CA LEU A 439 2.09 -23.34 2.38
C LEU A 439 3.03 -24.38 3.02
N ASP A 440 2.92 -25.64 2.59
CA ASP A 440 3.72 -26.78 3.06
C ASP A 440 5.08 -26.94 2.35
#